data_AF-A0A7D7QPD6-F1
#
_entry.id   AF-A0A7D7QPD6-F1
#
_cell.length_a   1.000
_cell.length_b   1.000
_cell.length_c   1.000
_cell.angle_alpha   90.00
_cell.angle_beta   90.00
_cell.angle_gamma   90.00
#
_symmetry.space_group_name_H-M   'P 1'
#
loop_
_entity.id
_entity.type
_entity.pdbx_description
1 polymer ?
#
loop_
_entity_poly.entity_id
_entity_poly.type
_entity_poly.pdbx_seq_one_letter_code
_entity_poly.pdbx_strand_id
1 'polypeptide(L)'
;MIKFTVKGLIALFVTSSALFLTPMRSDAQVNMKTLAEVTESCQKDVSSKKYYQQMLLNVAQWFNSDLEECIYSRYHYSLILDKFTELASTGEILPGYPGSVAVGQLASTFSPYAYKRQLLDCIISNNPSSDVCNMSRMISNYTNSKYRSDWYSRSHYLPYVCPSCVVAHDEVSGSQETILKAFIEWFIKLDKPQRREVISLLGDDDEASQLIQSLNNDSEKAVEEYREARARVQQQEQERRRQELLGN
;
A
#
# COMPACT_ATOMS: atom_id res chain seq x y z
N MET A 1 13.94 27.77 15.54
CA MET A 1 13.27 26.75 14.71
C MET A 1 14.29 25.65 14.43
N ILE A 2 14.37 24.65 15.33
CA ILE A 2 15.42 23.63 15.27
C ILE A 2 14.91 22.44 14.45
N LYS A 3 15.70 22.07 13.44
CA LYS A 3 15.51 20.91 12.56
C LYS A 3 15.52 19.64 13.40
N PHE A 4 14.41 18.89 13.36
CA PHE A 4 14.36 17.49 13.75
C PHE A 4 15.51 16.75 13.05
N THR A 5 16.51 16.29 13.80
CA THR A 5 17.52 15.40 13.25
C THR A 5 17.06 13.96 13.48
N VAL A 6 16.89 13.27 12.36
CA VAL A 6 16.52 11.86 12.12
C VAL A 6 17.04 10.85 13.17
N LYS A 7 18.15 11.16 13.85
CA LYS A 7 18.76 10.31 14.88
C LYS A 7 17.92 10.13 16.15
N GLY A 8 17.05 11.08 16.50
CA GLY A 8 16.23 10.99 17.72
C GLY A 8 15.12 9.93 17.64
N LEU A 9 14.51 9.75 16.46
CA LEU A 9 13.49 8.73 16.23
C LEU A 9 14.09 7.31 16.22
N ILE A 10 15.25 7.14 15.59
CA ILE A 10 15.95 5.84 15.48
C ILE A 10 16.46 5.38 16.86
N ALA A 11 16.99 6.28 17.68
CA ALA A 11 17.50 5.93 19.01
C ALA A 11 16.38 5.45 19.96
N LEU A 12 15.15 5.96 19.82
CA LEU A 12 14.01 5.54 20.64
C LEU A 12 13.41 4.21 20.20
N PHE A 13 13.35 3.87 18.91
CA PHE A 13 12.93 2.52 18.51
C PHE A 13 13.90 1.43 18.98
N VAL A 14 15.22 1.71 18.96
CA VAL A 14 16.23 0.75 19.42
C VAL A 14 16.27 0.63 20.95
N THR A 15 15.95 1.68 21.72
CA THR A 15 15.91 1.62 23.20
C THR A 15 14.54 1.23 23.77
N SER A 16 13.44 1.46 23.04
CA SER A 16 12.11 0.94 23.39
C SER A 16 11.95 -0.55 23.07
N SER A 17 12.90 -1.17 22.35
CA SER A 17 12.90 -2.61 22.06
C SER A 17 12.84 -3.49 23.34
N ALA A 18 13.27 -2.97 24.50
CA ALA A 18 13.17 -3.67 25.78
C ALA A 18 11.77 -3.59 26.44
N LEU A 19 10.94 -2.61 26.07
CA LEU A 19 9.56 -2.45 26.57
C LEU A 19 8.52 -3.24 25.75
N PHE A 20 8.91 -3.79 24.60
CA PHE A 20 8.03 -4.57 23.70
C PHE A 20 8.11 -6.09 23.88
N LEU A 21 8.76 -6.59 24.94
CA LEU A 21 8.99 -8.04 25.18
C LEU A 21 7.94 -8.72 26.08
N THR A 22 6.76 -8.13 26.30
CA THR A 22 5.65 -8.86 26.95
C THR A 22 4.92 -9.76 25.95
N PRO A 23 4.59 -11.03 26.29
CA PRO A 23 3.97 -11.96 25.36
C PRO A 23 2.53 -11.50 25.03
N MET A 24 2.28 -11.33 23.73
CA MET A 24 1.05 -10.77 23.16
C MET A 24 -0.06 -11.84 23.10
N ARG A 25 -1.22 -11.55 23.71
CA ARG A 25 -2.44 -12.38 23.67
C ARG A 25 -3.31 -11.98 22.48
N SER A 26 -4.00 -12.97 21.91
CA SER A 26 -4.75 -12.94 20.66
C SER A 26 -5.92 -11.96 20.64
N ASP A 27 -5.85 -11.00 19.72
CA ASP A 27 -6.88 -10.57 18.75
C ASP A 27 -6.13 -9.71 17.73
N ALA A 28 -6.09 -10.11 16.45
CA ALA A 28 -5.32 -9.53 15.33
C ALA A 28 -4.51 -8.25 15.68
N GLN A 29 -3.35 -8.46 16.31
CA GLN A 29 -2.53 -7.36 16.80
C GLN A 29 -1.61 -6.90 15.67
N VAL A 30 -1.52 -5.58 15.46
CA VAL A 30 -0.64 -4.98 14.46
C VAL A 30 0.78 -5.53 14.64
N ASN A 31 1.38 -6.00 13.55
CA ASN A 31 2.75 -6.48 13.55
C ASN A 31 3.68 -5.26 13.69
N MET A 32 4.08 -4.99 14.93
CA MET A 32 4.90 -3.83 15.27
C MET A 32 6.25 -3.80 14.56
N LYS A 33 6.81 -4.97 14.20
CA LYS A 33 8.04 -5.04 13.42
C LYS A 33 7.81 -4.51 12.00
N THR A 34 6.81 -5.04 11.31
CA THR A 34 6.42 -4.58 9.97
C THR A 34 6.03 -3.10 9.99
N LEU A 35 5.28 -2.66 11.00
CA LEU A 35 4.91 -1.25 11.14
C LEU A 35 6.14 -0.34 11.30
N ALA A 36 7.13 -0.74 12.09
CA ALA A 36 8.35 0.05 12.27
C ALA A 36 9.15 0.16 10.96
N GLU A 37 9.35 -0.96 10.25
CA GLU A 37 10.06 -1.00 8.97
C GLU A 37 9.36 -0.15 7.91
N VAL A 38 8.03 -0.28 7.79
CA VAL A 38 7.21 0.53 6.87
C VAL A 38 7.27 2.01 7.23
N THR A 39 7.14 2.35 8.51
CA THR A 39 7.16 3.74 9.00
C THR A 39 8.50 4.41 8.69
N GLU A 40 9.62 3.76 9.00
CA GLU A 40 10.96 4.29 8.70
C GLU A 40 11.12 4.55 7.20
N SER A 41 10.70 3.58 6.39
CA SER A 41 10.77 3.65 4.94
C SER A 41 9.91 4.79 4.37
N CYS A 42 8.67 4.94 4.85
CA CYS A 42 7.78 6.02 4.43
C CYS A 42 8.25 7.40 4.87
N GLN A 43 8.77 7.55 6.09
CA GLN A 43 9.32 8.84 6.57
C GLN A 43 10.47 9.33 5.69
N LYS A 44 11.31 8.40 5.22
CA LYS A 44 12.40 8.69 4.29
C LYS A 44 11.90 9.09 2.90
N ASP A 45 10.91 8.38 2.38
CA ASP A 45 10.51 8.51 0.98
C ASP A 45 9.51 9.65 0.73
N VAL A 46 8.51 9.82 1.59
CA VAL A 46 7.44 10.83 1.43
C VAL A 46 7.99 12.26 1.44
N SER A 47 9.05 12.52 2.19
CA SER A 47 9.70 13.84 2.23
C SER A 47 10.79 14.02 1.16
N SER A 48 11.09 12.98 0.38
CA SER A 48 12.22 12.96 -0.55
C SER A 48 11.82 13.40 -1.95
N LYS A 49 12.31 14.56 -2.37
CA LYS A 49 12.16 15.00 -3.77
C LYS A 49 12.75 13.98 -4.76
N LYS A 50 13.87 13.34 -4.41
CA LYS A 50 14.52 12.33 -5.25
C LYS A 50 13.61 11.12 -5.48
N TYR A 51 12.85 10.72 -4.47
CA TYR A 51 11.89 9.62 -4.56
C TYR A 51 10.82 9.90 -5.63
N TYR A 52 10.25 11.10 -5.67
CA TYR A 52 9.24 11.43 -6.68
C TYR A 52 9.82 11.66 -8.08
N GLN A 53 11.05 12.19 -8.16
CA GLN A 53 11.74 12.37 -9.43
C GLN A 53 11.99 11.05 -10.17
N GLN A 54 12.21 9.94 -9.47
CA GLN A 54 12.38 8.63 -10.11
C GLN A 54 11.12 8.15 -10.85
N MET A 55 9.95 8.67 -10.44
CA MET A 55 8.65 8.41 -11.07
C MET A 55 8.27 9.50 -12.07
N LEU A 56 9.17 10.46 -12.34
CA LEU A 56 8.91 11.65 -13.16
C LEU A 56 7.76 12.53 -12.63
N LEU A 57 7.53 12.49 -11.31
CA LEU A 57 6.51 13.29 -10.63
C LEU A 57 7.12 14.57 -10.07
N ASN A 58 6.38 15.67 -10.23
CA ASN A 58 6.76 16.96 -9.67
C ASN A 58 5.87 17.30 -8.47
N VAL A 59 6.24 16.79 -7.29
CA VAL A 59 5.54 17.07 -6.04
C VAL A 59 6.12 18.32 -5.39
N ALA A 60 5.34 19.39 -5.34
CA ALA A 60 5.76 20.67 -4.78
C ALA A 60 5.55 20.77 -3.26
N GLN A 61 4.58 20.02 -2.73
CA GLN A 61 4.20 20.04 -1.32
C GLN A 61 3.73 18.66 -0.87
N TRP A 62 4.12 18.30 0.36
CA TRP A 62 3.70 17.09 1.05
C TRP A 62 2.87 17.47 2.28
N PHE A 63 1.88 16.65 2.60
CA PHE A 63 0.97 16.75 3.72
C PHE A 63 1.24 15.62 4.72
N ASN A 64 0.78 15.77 5.96
CA ASN A 64 0.89 14.67 6.94
C ASN A 64 0.08 13.44 6.52
N SER A 65 -1.00 13.62 5.75
CA SER A 65 -1.80 12.52 5.19
C SER A 65 -0.99 11.64 4.23
N ASP A 66 -0.04 12.21 3.48
CA ASP A 66 0.82 11.43 2.56
C ASP A 66 1.63 10.36 3.30
N LEU A 67 2.07 10.67 4.54
CA LEU A 67 2.81 9.73 5.36
C LEU A 67 1.92 8.58 5.85
N GLU A 68 0.68 8.90 6.25
CA GLU A 68 -0.28 7.91 6.72
C GLU A 68 -0.75 7.01 5.57
N GLU A 69 -1.00 7.57 4.39
CA GLU A 69 -1.32 6.82 3.17
C GLU A 69 -0.17 5.94 2.70
N CYS A 70 1.07 6.40 2.84
CA CYS A 70 2.25 5.58 2.57
C CYS A 70 2.31 4.39 3.53
N ILE A 71 2.14 4.64 4.83
CA ILE A 71 2.14 3.59 5.85
C ILE A 71 1.03 2.58 5.56
N TYR A 72 -0.19 3.07 5.33
CA TYR A 72 -1.33 2.24 4.94
C TYR A 72 -0.98 1.36 3.73
N SER A 73 -0.53 1.96 2.63
CA SER A 73 -0.31 1.24 1.37
C SER A 73 0.78 0.19 1.47
N ARG A 74 1.91 0.52 2.11
CA ARG A 74 3.05 -0.41 2.30
C ARG A 74 2.74 -1.49 3.32
N TYR A 75 2.03 -1.16 4.40
CA TYR A 75 1.61 -2.15 5.39
C TYR A 75 0.58 -3.12 4.79
N HIS A 76 -0.42 -2.60 4.07
CA HIS A 76 -1.39 -3.40 3.31
C HIS A 76 -0.71 -4.36 2.34
N TYR A 77 0.26 -3.87 1.56
CA TYR A 77 1.05 -4.71 0.67
C TYR A 77 1.82 -5.81 1.43
N SER A 78 2.41 -5.47 2.58
CA SER A 78 3.11 -6.43 3.43
C SER A 78 2.18 -7.52 3.96
N LEU A 79 0.97 -7.17 4.42
CA LEU A 79 -0.04 -8.14 4.86
C LEU A 79 -0.42 -9.13 3.75
N ILE A 80 -0.56 -8.64 2.52
CA ILE A 80 -0.86 -9.48 1.36
C ILE A 80 0.28 -10.46 1.10
N LEU A 81 1.53 -9.99 1.09
CA LEU A 81 2.69 -10.86 0.86
C LEU A 81 2.91 -11.86 2.00
N ASP A 82 2.63 -11.48 3.24
CA ASP A 82 2.70 -12.38 4.39
C ASP A 82 1.67 -13.49 4.28
N LYS A 83 0.46 -13.18 3.77
CA LYS A 83 -0.64 -14.14 3.63
C LYS A 83 -0.54 -15.01 2.37
N PHE A 84 0.01 -14.44 1.29
CA PHE A 84 0.11 -15.03 -0.04
C PHE A 84 1.56 -14.97 -0.54
N THR A 85 2.43 -15.70 0.15
CA THR A 85 3.88 -15.63 -0.05
C THR A 85 4.33 -15.95 -1.48
N GLU A 86 3.59 -16.81 -2.20
CA GLU A 86 3.92 -17.16 -3.59
C GLU A 86 3.74 -16.00 -4.55
N LEU A 87 2.87 -15.01 -4.24
CA LEU A 87 2.63 -13.84 -5.10
C LEU A 87 3.91 -13.08 -5.43
N ALA A 88 4.87 -13.00 -4.49
CA ALA A 88 6.15 -12.33 -4.72
C ALA A 88 6.96 -12.96 -5.88
N SER A 89 6.70 -14.23 -6.21
CA SER A 89 7.44 -14.99 -7.23
C SER A 89 6.71 -15.10 -8.58
N THR A 90 5.54 -14.48 -8.72
CA THR A 90 4.66 -14.62 -9.89
C THR A 90 5.06 -13.78 -11.11
N GLY A 91 6.19 -13.07 -11.05
CA GLY A 91 6.67 -12.22 -12.13
C GLY A 91 5.87 -10.92 -12.30
N GLU A 92 5.89 -10.39 -13.51
CA GLU A 92 5.36 -9.06 -13.84
C GLU A 92 4.19 -9.14 -14.82
N ILE A 93 3.18 -8.27 -14.65
CA ILE A 93 2.10 -8.11 -15.64
C ILE A 93 2.59 -7.33 -16.86
N LEU A 94 3.49 -6.38 -16.63
CA LEU A 94 4.16 -5.52 -17.61
C LEU A 94 5.58 -5.24 -17.09
N PRO A 95 6.56 -4.94 -17.96
CA PRO A 95 7.92 -4.63 -17.52
C PRO A 95 7.95 -3.56 -16.41
N GLY A 96 8.51 -3.89 -15.25
CA GLY A 96 8.58 -3.01 -14.09
C GLY A 96 7.29 -2.89 -13.27
N TYR A 97 6.28 -3.71 -13.58
CA TYR A 97 5.00 -3.80 -12.86
C TYR A 97 4.75 -5.25 -12.37
N PRO A 98 5.17 -5.59 -11.13
CA PRO A 98 4.97 -6.91 -10.54
C PRO A 98 3.48 -7.28 -10.39
N GLY A 99 3.16 -8.55 -10.63
CA GLY A 99 1.79 -9.06 -10.48
C GLY A 99 1.27 -8.98 -9.05
N SER A 100 2.14 -9.20 -8.06
CA SER A 100 1.81 -9.01 -6.63
C SER A 100 1.36 -7.58 -6.32
N VAL A 101 1.97 -6.58 -6.95
CA VAL A 101 1.59 -5.17 -6.77
C VAL A 101 0.23 -4.90 -7.40
N ALA A 102 -0.03 -5.44 -8.60
CA ALA A 102 -1.33 -5.31 -9.25
C ALA A 102 -2.46 -5.95 -8.42
N VAL A 103 -2.19 -7.13 -7.85
CA VAL A 103 -3.11 -7.78 -6.90
C VAL A 103 -3.32 -6.92 -5.65
N GLY A 104 -2.25 -6.37 -5.08
CA GLY A 104 -2.33 -5.49 -3.91
C GLY A 104 -3.13 -4.22 -4.16
N GLN A 105 -2.94 -3.60 -5.32
CA GLN A 105 -3.69 -2.42 -5.74
C GLN A 105 -5.18 -2.74 -5.91
N LEU A 106 -5.49 -3.85 -6.57
CA LEU A 106 -6.87 -4.33 -6.72
C LEU A 106 -7.53 -4.57 -5.36
N ALA A 107 -6.85 -5.28 -4.47
CA ALA A 107 -7.36 -5.57 -3.13
C ALA A 107 -7.61 -4.29 -2.31
N SER A 108 -6.72 -3.29 -2.42
CA SER A 108 -6.89 -1.99 -1.76
C SER A 108 -8.00 -1.14 -2.37
N THR A 109 -8.26 -1.28 -3.68
CA THR A 109 -9.25 -0.47 -4.40
C THR A 109 -10.66 -1.07 -4.33
N PHE A 110 -10.77 -2.39 -4.28
CA PHE A 110 -12.04 -3.07 -4.15
C PHE A 110 -12.63 -2.82 -2.76
N SER A 111 -13.50 -1.80 -2.68
CA SER A 111 -14.26 -1.54 -1.47
C SER A 111 -15.15 -2.74 -1.15
N PRO A 112 -15.18 -3.21 0.10
CA PRO A 112 -16.11 -4.27 0.53
C PRO A 112 -17.58 -3.84 0.44
N TYR A 113 -17.85 -2.55 0.21
CA TYR A 113 -19.18 -1.98 0.05
C TYR A 113 -19.54 -1.66 -1.41
N ALA A 114 -18.62 -1.89 -2.36
CA ALA A 114 -18.86 -1.65 -3.78
C ALA A 114 -19.57 -2.83 -4.46
N TYR A 115 -20.30 -2.52 -5.54
CA TYR A 115 -20.92 -3.49 -6.43
C TYR A 115 -19.92 -4.54 -6.95
N LYS A 116 -20.44 -5.74 -7.27
CA LYS A 116 -19.70 -6.91 -7.81
C LYS A 116 -18.45 -6.51 -8.60
N ARG A 117 -17.28 -7.02 -8.22
CA ARG A 117 -15.98 -6.69 -8.83
C ARG A 117 -15.89 -7.26 -10.24
N GLN A 118 -16.61 -8.36 -10.49
CA GLN A 118 -16.76 -9.06 -11.78
C GLN A 118 -15.41 -9.44 -12.41
N LEU A 119 -14.37 -9.61 -11.57
CA LEU A 119 -13.03 -9.90 -12.06
C LEU A 119 -12.98 -11.27 -12.73
N LEU A 120 -13.66 -12.26 -12.14
CA LEU A 120 -13.71 -13.59 -12.71
C LEU A 120 -14.49 -13.61 -14.04
N ASP A 121 -15.64 -12.94 -14.09
CA ASP A 121 -16.43 -12.80 -15.31
C ASP A 121 -15.64 -12.09 -16.42
N CYS A 122 -14.85 -11.08 -16.04
CA CYS A 122 -13.97 -10.37 -16.95
C CYS A 122 -12.82 -11.25 -17.48
N ILE A 123 -12.18 -12.05 -16.61
CA ILE A 123 -11.16 -13.01 -17.02
C ILE A 123 -11.75 -14.05 -17.98
N ILE A 124 -12.96 -14.56 -17.69
CA ILE A 124 -13.66 -15.54 -18.53
C ILE A 124 -14.05 -14.94 -19.88
N SER A 125 -14.52 -13.69 -19.90
CA SER A 125 -14.88 -13.02 -21.16
C SER A 125 -13.67 -12.81 -22.06
N ASN A 126 -12.47 -12.74 -21.47
CA ASN A 126 -11.20 -12.46 -22.13
C ASN A 126 -11.27 -11.25 -23.09
N ASN A 127 -12.15 -10.30 -22.77
CA ASN A 127 -12.40 -9.09 -23.53
C ASN A 127 -12.42 -7.90 -22.56
N PRO A 128 -11.27 -7.24 -22.32
CA PRO A 128 -11.13 -6.11 -21.39
C PRO A 128 -12.08 -4.94 -21.67
N SER A 129 -12.57 -4.80 -22.91
CA SER A 129 -13.51 -3.76 -23.33
C SER A 129 -14.98 -4.13 -23.08
N SER A 130 -15.27 -5.36 -22.68
CA SER A 130 -16.64 -5.81 -22.41
C SER A 130 -17.26 -5.10 -21.19
N ASP A 131 -18.59 -5.05 -21.14
CA ASP A 131 -19.31 -4.42 -20.02
C ASP A 131 -19.07 -5.15 -18.69
N VAL A 132 -18.89 -6.48 -18.73
CA VAL A 132 -18.58 -7.28 -17.54
C VAL A 132 -17.21 -6.93 -16.93
N CYS A 133 -16.31 -6.32 -17.71
CA CYS A 133 -15.00 -5.86 -17.25
C CYS A 133 -15.01 -4.45 -16.66
N ASN A 134 -16.16 -3.76 -16.62
CA ASN A 134 -16.20 -2.34 -16.26
C ASN A 134 -15.64 -2.06 -14.86
N MET A 135 -15.98 -2.89 -13.87
CA MET A 135 -15.44 -2.77 -12.53
C MET A 135 -13.98 -3.21 -12.45
N SER A 136 -13.59 -4.22 -13.22
CA SER A 136 -12.21 -4.72 -13.27
C SER A 136 -11.24 -3.76 -13.97
N ARG A 137 -11.72 -2.85 -14.84
CA ARG A 137 -10.90 -1.79 -15.42
C ARG A 137 -10.35 -0.79 -14.38
N MET A 138 -10.86 -0.82 -13.15
CA MET A 138 -10.38 0.03 -12.06
C MET A 138 -9.00 -0.38 -11.50
N ILE A 139 -8.33 -1.42 -12.03
CA ILE A 139 -6.95 -1.83 -11.67
C ILE A 139 -6.00 -0.64 -11.56
N SER A 140 -6.15 0.35 -12.43
CA SER A 140 -5.11 1.34 -12.68
C SER A 140 -5.52 2.78 -12.40
N ASN A 141 -6.58 3.01 -11.62
CA ASN A 141 -7.26 4.30 -11.35
C ASN A 141 -8.55 4.50 -12.19
N TYR A 142 -9.49 5.29 -11.67
CA TYR A 142 -10.82 5.57 -12.26
C TYR A 142 -10.79 6.32 -13.60
N THR A 143 -9.63 6.80 -14.05
CA THR A 143 -9.50 7.61 -15.26
C THR A 143 -8.40 7.09 -16.19
N ASN A 144 -8.66 7.13 -17.51
CA ASN A 144 -7.72 6.78 -18.58
C ASN A 144 -6.59 7.82 -18.77
N SER A 145 -5.90 8.18 -17.69
CA SER A 145 -4.92 9.27 -17.69
C SER A 145 -3.62 8.87 -16.99
N LYS A 146 -2.53 9.59 -17.27
CA LYS A 146 -1.18 9.29 -16.76
C LYS A 146 -0.99 9.78 -15.33
N TYR A 147 -0.33 9.02 -14.44
CA TYR A 147 -0.05 9.42 -13.06
C TYR A 147 0.54 10.82 -12.95
N ARG A 148 1.44 11.18 -13.86
CA ARG A 148 2.05 12.52 -13.92
C ARG A 148 1.11 13.67 -14.27
N SER A 149 -0.02 13.41 -14.92
CA SER A 149 -0.93 14.49 -15.38
C SER A 149 -1.87 14.98 -14.29
N ASP A 150 -2.11 14.18 -13.25
CA ASP A 150 -3.01 14.56 -12.16
C ASP A 150 -2.69 13.71 -10.93
N TRP A 151 -1.61 14.02 -10.21
CA TRP A 151 -1.13 13.23 -9.06
C TRP A 151 -2.11 13.24 -7.87
N TYR A 152 -2.76 14.38 -7.63
CA TYR A 152 -3.55 14.63 -6.41
C TYR A 152 -4.93 13.95 -6.42
N SER A 153 -5.42 13.47 -7.57
CA SER A 153 -6.72 12.81 -7.68
C SER A 153 -6.63 11.28 -7.69
N ARG A 154 -5.46 10.69 -7.46
CA ARG A 154 -5.22 9.25 -7.72
C ARG A 154 -5.06 8.45 -6.46
N SER A 155 -5.35 7.15 -6.61
CA SER A 155 -4.89 6.16 -5.63
C SER A 155 -3.39 6.29 -5.41
N HIS A 156 -3.02 6.61 -4.18
CA HIS A 156 -1.65 6.77 -3.73
C HIS A 156 -0.94 5.41 -3.50
N TYR A 157 -1.60 4.29 -3.81
CA TYR A 157 -1.06 2.95 -3.59
C TYR A 157 0.20 2.67 -4.40
N LEU A 158 0.15 2.75 -5.73
CA LEU A 158 1.30 2.46 -6.60
C LEU A 158 2.51 3.32 -6.29
N PRO A 159 2.37 4.65 -6.16
CA PRO A 159 3.53 5.49 -5.88
C PRO A 159 4.23 5.19 -4.57
N TYR A 160 3.54 4.66 -3.56
CA TYR A 160 4.15 4.27 -2.30
C TYR A 160 4.69 2.84 -2.31
N VAL A 161 4.05 1.92 -3.00
CA VAL A 161 4.43 0.49 -3.01
C VAL A 161 5.44 0.17 -4.10
N CYS A 162 5.29 0.75 -5.29
CA CYS A 162 6.07 0.41 -6.47
C CYS A 162 6.30 1.63 -7.37
N PRO A 163 7.38 2.40 -7.14
CA PRO A 163 7.72 3.54 -7.98
C PRO A 163 7.91 3.21 -9.46
N SER A 164 8.50 2.06 -9.77
CA SER A 164 8.65 1.61 -11.17
C SER A 164 7.30 1.36 -11.85
N CYS A 165 6.29 0.91 -11.10
CA CYS A 165 4.95 0.67 -11.62
C CYS A 165 4.29 1.97 -12.10
N VAL A 166 4.61 3.12 -11.48
CA VAL A 166 4.11 4.43 -11.93
C VAL A 166 4.66 4.77 -13.32
N VAL A 167 5.93 4.48 -13.57
CA VAL A 167 6.57 4.69 -14.88
C VAL A 167 5.99 3.72 -15.91
N ALA A 168 5.93 2.43 -15.58
CA ALA A 168 5.36 1.39 -16.45
C ALA A 168 3.90 1.71 -16.84
N HIS A 169 3.10 2.17 -15.88
CA HIS A 169 1.73 2.62 -16.08
C HIS A 169 1.65 3.80 -17.08
N ASP A 170 2.53 4.79 -16.93
CA ASP A 170 2.54 5.98 -17.79
C ASP A 170 3.05 5.71 -19.20
N GLU A 171 3.93 4.72 -19.38
CA GLU A 171 4.46 4.27 -20.67
C GLU A 171 3.36 3.63 -21.52
N VAL A 172 2.58 2.71 -20.95
CA VAL A 172 1.42 2.10 -21.63
C VAL A 172 0.22 3.04 -21.74
N SER A 173 0.38 4.29 -21.30
CA SER A 173 -0.48 5.43 -21.60
C SER A 173 -1.95 5.21 -21.27
N GLY A 174 -2.33 5.25 -19.99
CA GLY A 174 -3.71 5.58 -19.58
C GLY A 174 -4.81 4.71 -20.18
N SER A 175 -4.53 3.50 -20.66
CA SER A 175 -5.54 2.55 -21.08
C SER A 175 -5.70 1.54 -19.95
N GLN A 176 -6.72 1.76 -19.11
CA GLN A 176 -7.17 0.77 -18.13
C GLN A 176 -7.29 -0.63 -18.76
N GLU A 177 -7.73 -0.68 -20.02
CA GLU A 177 -7.85 -1.91 -20.81
C GLU A 177 -6.51 -2.59 -21.07
N THR A 178 -5.43 -1.84 -21.35
CA THR A 178 -4.11 -2.42 -21.61
C THR A 178 -3.55 -3.06 -20.34
N ILE A 179 -3.71 -2.40 -19.20
CA ILE A 179 -3.25 -2.93 -17.91
C ILE A 179 -4.12 -4.12 -17.49
N LEU A 180 -5.44 -4.04 -17.67
CA LEU A 180 -6.35 -5.16 -17.42
C LEU A 180 -6.05 -6.34 -18.34
N LYS A 181 -5.78 -6.10 -19.62
CA LYS A 181 -5.38 -7.14 -20.58
C LYS A 181 -4.10 -7.84 -20.11
N ALA A 182 -3.09 -7.05 -19.74
CA ALA A 182 -1.82 -7.57 -19.24
C ALA A 182 -2.01 -8.39 -17.95
N PHE A 183 -2.87 -7.93 -17.04
CA PHE A 183 -3.26 -8.68 -15.85
C PHE A 183 -3.95 -10.01 -16.20
N ILE A 184 -4.91 -10.03 -17.13
CA ILE A 184 -5.60 -11.26 -17.57
C ILE A 184 -4.59 -12.23 -18.20
N GLU A 185 -3.73 -11.75 -19.09
CA GLU A 185 -2.71 -12.56 -19.74
C GLU A 185 -1.69 -13.14 -18.75
N TRP A 186 -1.29 -12.36 -17.75
CA TRP A 186 -0.46 -12.81 -16.64
C TRP A 186 -1.18 -13.86 -15.81
N PHE A 187 -2.41 -13.58 -15.38
CA PHE A 187 -3.21 -14.48 -14.54
C PHE A 187 -3.41 -15.85 -15.19
N ILE A 188 -3.68 -15.90 -16.49
CA ILE A 188 -3.90 -17.16 -17.22
C ILE A 188 -2.62 -18.01 -17.28
N LYS A 189 -1.43 -17.39 -17.27
CA LYS A 189 -0.13 -18.08 -17.26
C LYS A 189 0.27 -18.64 -15.90
N LEU A 190 -0.39 -18.21 -14.82
CA LEU A 190 -0.11 -18.73 -13.48
C LEU A 190 -0.53 -20.19 -13.34
N ASP A 191 0.21 -20.92 -12.51
CA ASP A 191 -0.15 -22.28 -12.16
C ASP A 191 -1.45 -22.31 -11.36
N LYS A 192 -2.11 -23.47 -11.35
CA LYS A 192 -3.44 -23.64 -10.73
C LYS A 192 -3.47 -23.21 -9.24
N PRO A 193 -2.46 -23.51 -8.40
CA PRO A 193 -2.44 -23.04 -7.01
C PRO A 193 -2.37 -21.51 -6.91
N GLN A 194 -1.47 -20.88 -7.68
CA GLN A 194 -1.31 -19.42 -7.69
C GLN A 194 -2.58 -18.69 -8.14
N ARG A 195 -3.27 -19.21 -9.16
CA ARG A 195 -4.58 -18.65 -9.56
C ARG A 195 -5.63 -18.74 -8.46
N ARG A 196 -5.63 -19.81 -7.66
CA ARG A 196 -6.55 -19.96 -6.53
C ARG A 196 -6.26 -18.96 -5.43
N GLU A 197 -4.99 -18.69 -5.13
CA GLU A 197 -4.61 -17.65 -4.17
C GLU A 197 -5.11 -16.28 -4.60
N VAL A 198 -4.86 -15.89 -5.86
CA VAL A 198 -5.34 -14.62 -6.42
C VAL A 198 -6.87 -14.54 -6.36
N ILE A 199 -7.59 -15.61 -6.73
CA ILE A 199 -9.06 -15.64 -6.65
C ILE A 199 -9.55 -15.57 -5.20
N SER A 200 -8.87 -16.21 -4.24
CA SER A 200 -9.29 -16.17 -2.83
C SER A 200 -9.22 -14.76 -2.22
N LEU A 201 -8.43 -13.87 -2.81
CA LEU A 201 -8.34 -12.47 -2.41
C LEU A 201 -9.25 -11.58 -3.25
N LEU A 202 -9.23 -11.75 -4.57
CA LEU A 202 -9.88 -10.83 -5.52
C LEU A 202 -11.24 -11.29 -6.04
N GLY A 203 -11.68 -12.49 -5.64
CA GLY A 203 -12.93 -13.11 -6.05
C GLY A 203 -14.16 -12.30 -5.64
N ASP A 204 -15.31 -12.69 -6.21
CA ASP A 204 -16.60 -12.04 -5.97
C ASP A 204 -17.40 -12.69 -4.82
N ASP A 205 -16.84 -13.65 -4.11
CA ASP A 205 -17.49 -14.32 -2.98
C ASP A 205 -17.35 -13.53 -1.66
N ASP A 206 -18.15 -13.95 -0.68
CA ASP A 206 -18.20 -13.32 0.65
C ASP A 206 -16.87 -13.50 1.40
N GLU A 207 -16.16 -14.61 1.19
CA GLU A 207 -14.88 -14.90 1.85
C GLU A 207 -13.79 -13.93 1.37
N ALA A 208 -13.66 -13.73 0.07
CA ALA A 208 -12.77 -12.74 -0.53
C ALA A 208 -13.12 -11.31 -0.09
N SER A 209 -14.42 -11.02 0.11
CA SER A 209 -14.89 -9.72 0.62
C SER A 209 -14.54 -9.48 2.08
N GLN A 210 -14.76 -10.48 2.94
CA GLN A 210 -14.34 -10.43 4.33
C GLN A 210 -12.82 -10.32 4.46
N LEU A 211 -12.07 -11.03 3.59
CA LEU A 211 -10.62 -11.00 3.62
C LEU A 211 -10.08 -9.61 3.24
N ILE A 212 -10.55 -9.01 2.14
CA ILE A 212 -10.16 -7.64 1.79
C ILE A 212 -10.51 -6.67 2.91
N GLN A 213 -11.72 -6.78 3.48
CA GLN A 213 -12.13 -5.93 4.59
C GLN A 213 -11.19 -6.08 5.80
N SER A 214 -10.80 -7.31 6.15
CA SER A 214 -9.85 -7.57 7.23
C SER A 214 -8.50 -6.92 6.96
N LEU A 215 -7.96 -7.06 5.75
CA LEU A 215 -6.67 -6.46 5.36
C LEU A 215 -6.71 -4.93 5.43
N ASN A 216 -7.81 -4.34 4.97
CA ASN A 216 -8.03 -2.89 5.04
C ASN A 216 -8.12 -2.42 6.49
N ASN A 217 -8.93 -3.09 7.32
CA ASN A 217 -9.07 -2.77 8.75
C ASN A 217 -7.73 -2.88 9.49
N ASP A 218 -6.94 -3.92 9.22
CA ASP A 218 -5.64 -4.10 9.86
C ASP A 218 -4.62 -3.06 9.40
N SER A 219 -4.73 -2.59 8.16
CA SER A 219 -3.92 -1.48 7.64
C SER A 219 -4.32 -0.13 8.23
N GLU A 220 -5.61 0.11 8.45
CA GLU A 220 -6.11 1.30 9.16
C GLU A 220 -5.65 1.31 10.63
N LYS A 221 -5.77 0.18 11.33
CA LYS A 221 -5.25 0.02 12.70
C LYS A 221 -3.75 0.29 12.77
N ALA A 222 -2.97 -0.15 11.78
CA ALA A 222 -1.54 0.14 11.73
C ALA A 222 -1.24 1.65 11.66
N VAL A 223 -2.06 2.40 10.91
CA VAL A 223 -1.97 3.87 10.87
C VAL A 223 -2.38 4.49 12.21
N GLU A 224 -3.42 3.98 12.86
CA GLU A 224 -3.85 4.42 14.20
C GLU A 224 -2.75 4.22 15.24
N GLU A 225 -2.17 3.01 15.30
CA GLU A 225 -1.03 2.69 16.18
C GLU A 225 0.17 3.61 15.95
N TYR A 226 0.47 3.92 14.68
CA TYR A 226 1.49 4.90 14.33
C TYR A 226 1.16 6.30 14.88
N ARG A 227 -0.08 6.78 14.70
CA ARG A 227 -0.52 8.09 15.22
C ARG A 227 -0.39 8.15 16.73
N GLU A 228 -0.84 7.12 17.43
CA GLU A 228 -0.72 7.03 18.89
C GLU A 228 0.73 7.04 19.35
N ALA A 229 1.58 6.21 18.75
CA ALA A 229 2.99 6.14 19.08
C ALA A 229 3.68 7.50 18.87
N ARG A 230 3.37 8.19 17.77
CA ARG A 230 3.89 9.53 17.48
C ARG A 230 3.42 10.56 18.52
N ALA A 231 2.15 10.53 18.91
CA ALA A 231 1.61 11.43 19.92
C ALA A 231 2.29 11.22 21.29
N ARG A 232 2.46 9.95 21.71
CA ARG A 232 3.18 9.60 22.95
C ARG A 232 4.60 10.15 22.96
N VAL A 233 5.34 9.97 21.86
CA VAL A 233 6.72 10.50 21.72
C VAL A 233 6.75 12.02 21.79
N GLN A 234 5.80 12.71 21.13
CA GLN A 234 5.73 14.16 21.18
C GLN A 234 5.47 14.69 22.59
N GLN A 235 4.57 14.05 23.35
CA GLN A 235 4.29 14.40 24.74
C GLN A 235 5.52 14.19 25.63
N GLN A 236 6.21 13.05 25.50
CA GLN A 236 7.43 12.77 26.25
C GLN A 236 8.55 13.79 25.97
N GLU A 237 8.73 14.17 24.71
CA GLU A 237 9.72 15.17 24.32
C GLU A 237 9.37 16.58 24.84
N GLN A 238 8.09 16.95 24.81
CA GLN A 238 7.63 18.22 25.38
C GLN A 238 7.86 18.28 26.89
N GLU A 239 7.53 17.20 27.60
CA GLU A 239 7.74 17.11 29.04
C GLU A 239 9.24 17.09 29.38
N ARG A 240 10.08 16.37 28.62
CA ARG A 240 11.54 16.40 28.79
C ARG A 240 12.09 17.82 28.66
N ARG A 241 11.69 18.54 27.61
CA ARG A 241 12.11 19.94 27.40
C ARG A 241 11.60 20.86 28.51
N ARG A 242 10.40 20.63 29.01
CA ARG A 242 9.85 21.37 30.14
C ARG A 242 10.71 21.17 31.40
N GLN A 243 11.12 19.94 31.67
CA GLN A 243 12.00 19.61 32.79
C GLN A 243 13.39 20.24 32.62
N GLU A 244 13.99 20.15 31.42
CA GLU A 244 15.26 20.81 31.07
C GLU A 244 15.21 22.34 31.29
N LEU A 245 14.09 22.99 30.98
CA LEU A 245 13.91 24.43 31.18
C LEU A 245 13.62 24.84 32.63
N LEU A 246 13.04 23.94 33.42
CA LEU A 246 12.74 24.17 34.84
C LEU A 246 13.96 23.92 35.75
N GLY A 247 15.06 23.39 35.21
CA GLY A 247 16.34 23.28 35.92
C GLY A 247 16.42 22.18 36.97
N ASN A 248 15.68 21.07 36.77
CA ASN A 248 15.86 19.83 37.54
C ASN A 248 16.79 18.86 36.80
#